data_AF-F4QLJ8-F1
#
_entry.id   AF-F4QLJ8-F1
#
_cell.length_a   1.000
_cell.length_b   1.000
_cell.length_c   1.000
_cell.angle_alpha   90.00
_cell.angle_beta   90.00
_cell.angle_gamma   90.00
#
_symmetry.space_group_name_H-M   'P 1'
#
loop_
_entity.id
_entity.type
_entity.pdbx_description
1 polymer ?
#
loop_
_entity_poly.entity_id
_entity_poly.type
_entity_poly.pdbx_seq_one_letter_code
_entity_poly.pdbx_strand_id
1 'polypeptide(L)' 'MIFERFPLLGREGHVPGTREFSIPSMSYTIIYRIASETELQILGVIHQRMQYPSED' A
#
# COMPACT_ATOMS: atom_id res chain seq x y z
N MET A 1 -0.30 5.88 13.74
CA MET A 1 -0.28 6.30 12.31
C MET A 1 -1.69 6.12 11.68
N ILE A 2 -2.03 6.73 10.52
CA ILE A 2 -3.39 6.69 9.91
C ILE A 2 -3.94 5.26 9.75
N PHE A 3 -3.07 4.30 9.43
CA PHE A 3 -3.42 2.89 9.21
C PHE A 3 -3.85 2.13 10.47
N GLU A 4 -3.40 2.53 11.66
CA GLU A 4 -3.83 1.90 12.92
C GLU A 4 -5.30 2.19 13.21
N ARG A 5 -5.79 3.37 12.81
CA ARG A 5 -7.18 3.79 13.01
C ARG A 5 -8.09 3.40 11.85
N PHE A 6 -7.55 3.40 10.64
CA PHE A 6 -8.30 3.16 9.42
C PHE A 6 -7.57 2.16 8.50
N PRO A 7 -7.45 0.88 8.91
CA PRO A 7 -6.71 -0.12 8.14
C PRO A 7 -7.36 -0.43 6.79
N LEU A 8 -8.67 -0.15 6.65
CA LEU A 8 -9.43 -0.36 5.41
C LEU A 8 -9.43 0.85 4.46
N LEU A 9 -8.67 1.91 4.78
CA LEU A 9 -8.63 3.15 3.99
C LEU A 9 -8.06 2.94 2.57
N GLY A 10 -7.10 2.02 2.43
CA GLY A 10 -6.62 1.60 1.12
C GLY A 10 -7.68 0.82 0.36
N ARG A 11 -7.75 1.05 -0.95
CA ARG A 11 -8.58 0.24 -1.85
C ARG A 11 -8.05 -1.19 -1.91
N GLU A 12 -8.88 -2.13 -2.33
CA GLU A 12 -8.40 -3.48 -2.64
C GLU A 12 -7.30 -3.41 -3.71
N GLY A 13 -6.19 -4.09 -3.44
CA GLY A 13 -5.04 -4.09 -4.33
C GLY A 13 -5.20 -5.07 -5.49
N HIS A 14 -4.35 -4.91 -6.51
CA HIS A 14 -4.36 -5.81 -7.66
C HIS A 14 -4.01 -7.26 -7.30
N VAL A 15 -3.22 -7.45 -6.24
CA VAL A 15 -2.93 -8.77 -5.67
C VAL A 15 -3.97 -9.06 -4.57
N PRO A 16 -4.74 -10.17 -4.66
CA PRO A 16 -5.74 -10.52 -3.65
C PRO A 16 -5.17 -10.52 -2.23
N GLY A 17 -5.94 -9.96 -1.29
CA GLY A 17 -5.53 -9.84 0.11
C GLY A 17 -4.57 -8.67 0.41
N THR A 18 -4.16 -7.91 -0.61
CA THR A 18 -3.43 -6.65 -0.43
C THR A 18 -4.36 -5.45 -0.52
N ARG A 19 -3.87 -4.31 -0.06
CA ARG A 19 -4.51 -3.00 -0.16
C ARG A 19 -3.52 -1.98 -0.64
N GLU A 20 -4.04 -1.00 -1.37
CA GLU A 20 -3.28 0.08 -1.97
C GLU A 20 -3.75 1.42 -1.42
N PHE A 21 -2.81 2.19 -0.89
CA PHE A 21 -3.07 3.55 -0.42
C PHE A 21 -2.15 4.54 -1.14
N SER A 22 -2.74 5.34 -2.03
CA SER A 22 -2.02 6.44 -2.68
C SER A 22 -1.89 7.61 -1.72
N ILE A 23 -0.67 8.09 -1.53
CA ILE A 23 -0.38 9.21 -0.62
C ILE A 23 -0.79 10.51 -1.32
N PRO A 24 -1.73 11.30 -0.75
CA PRO A 24 -2.11 12.58 -1.35
C PRO A 24 -0.91 13.51 -1.53
N SER A 25 -0.88 14.24 -2.65
CA SER A 25 0.19 15.18 -3.01
C SER A 25 1.58 14.56 -3.23
N MET A 26 1.69 13.22 -3.22
CA MET A 26 2.94 12.50 -3.51
C MET A 26 2.68 11.41 -4.54
N SER A 27 3.63 11.15 -5.43
CA SER A 27 3.53 10.04 -6.39
C SER A 27 3.99 8.72 -5.80
N TYR A 28 3.54 8.42 -4.58
CA TYR A 28 3.84 7.17 -3.90
C TYR A 28 2.54 6.43 -3.58
N THR A 29 2.58 5.11 -3.73
CA THR A 29 1.52 4.21 -3.25
C THR A 29 2.13 3.19 -2.29
N ILE A 30 1.49 3.06 -1.14
CA ILE A 30 1.83 2.06 -0.13
C ILE A 30 1.01 0.81 -0.43
N ILE A 31 1.69 -0.32 -0.59
CA ILE A 31 1.09 -1.64 -0.70
C ILE A 31 1.19 -2.30 0.67
N TYR A 32 0.07 -2.75 1.22
CA TYR A 32 0.03 -3.37 2.54
C TYR A 32 -1.01 -4.47 2.62
N ARG A 33 -0.99 -5.26 3.69
CA ARG A 33 -2.05 -6.21 4.02
C ARG A 33 -2.40 -6.15 5.50
N ILE A 34 -3.62 -6.52 5.83
CA ILE A 34 -4.07 -6.70 7.22
C ILE A 34 -3.80 -8.17 7.56
N ALA A 35 -2.80 -8.41 8.40
CA ALA A 35 -2.37 -9.77 8.76
C ALA A 35 -3.22 -10.33 9.91
N SER A 36 -3.68 -9.48 10.82
CA SER A 36 -4.62 -9.79 11.90
C SER A 36 -5.36 -8.54 12.36
N GLU A 37 -6.21 -8.65 13.39
CA GLU A 37 -6.89 -7.50 14.00
C GLU A 37 -5.93 -6.46 14.57
N THR A 38 -4.72 -6.87 14.96
CA THR A 38 -3.72 -6.01 15.61
C THR A 38 -2.46 -5.82 14.78
N GLU A 39 -2.38 -6.43 13.59
CA GLU A 39 -1.16 -6.42 12.78
C GLU A 39 -1.45 -6.04 11.33
N LEU A 40 -0.66 -5.06 10.86
CA LEU A 40 -0.64 -4.61 9.48
C LEU A 40 0.79 -4.68 8.97
N GLN A 41 0.96 -5.23 7.77
CA GLN A 41 2.26 -5.42 7.16
C GLN A 41 2.38 -4.57 5.90
N ILE A 42 3.39 -3.71 5.87
CA ILE A 42 3.75 -2.95 4.67
C ILE A 42 4.57 -3.87 3.77
N LEU A 43 4.06 -4.14 2.58
CA LEU A 43 4.68 -5.05 1.61
C LEU A 43 5.61 -4.30 0.65
N GLY A 44 5.31 -3.03 0.37
CA GLY A 44 6.12 -2.21 -0.50
C GLY A 44 5.65 -0.76 -0.56
N VAL A 45 6.54 0.10 -1.03
CA VAL A 45 6.26 1.51 -1.31
C VAL A 45 6.72 1.80 -2.74
N ILE A 46 5.75 2.06 -3.63
CA ILE A 46 5.99 2.18 -5.06
C ILE A 46 5.92 3.65 -5.45
N HIS A 47 6.95 4.16 -6.14
CA HIS A 47 6.91 5.47 -6.76
C HIS A 47 6.21 5.39 -8.12
N GLN A 48 5.02 5.95 -8.24
CA GLN A 48 4.15 5.83 -9.42
C GLN A 48 4.69 6.51 -10.69
N ARG A 49 5.68 7.40 -10.59
CA ARG A 49 6.33 7.98 -11.79
C ARG A 49 7.59 7.22 -12.23
N MET A 50 7.96 6.16 -11.53
CA MET A 50 9.04 5.28 -11.94
C MET A 50 8.44 4.00 -12.53
N GLN A 51 9.11 3.46 -13.54
CA GLN A 51 8.83 2.10 -13.98
C GLN A 51 9.43 1.16 -12.92
N TYR A 52 8.56 0.38 -12.27
CA TYR A 52 8.95 -0.62 -11.28
C TYR A 52 8.29 -1.97 -11.62
N PRO A 53 9.05 -3.09 -11.62
CA PRO A 53 10.51 -3.12 -11.52
C PRO A 53 11.15 -2.35 -12.69
N SER A 54 12.35 -1.82 -12.48
CA SER A 54 13.14 -1.24 -13.57
C SER A 54 13.37 -2.31 -14.63
N GLU A 55 13.35 -1.94 -15.92
CA GLU A 55 13.78 -2.87 -16.96
C GLU A 55 15.27 -3.18 -16.79
N ASP A 56 15.65 -4.45 -16.99
CA ASP A 56 17.03 -4.96 -16.88
C ASP A 56 17.93 -4.45 -18.02
#